data_AF-A0A946S6P9-F1
#
_entry.id   AF-A0A946S6P9-F1
#
_cell.length_a   1.000
_cell.length_b   1.000
_cell.length_c   1.000
_cell.angle_alpha   90.00
_cell.angle_beta   90.00
_cell.angle_gamma   90.00
#
_symmetry.space_group_name_H-M   'P 1'
#
loop_
_entity.id
_entity.type
_entity.pdbx_description
1 polymer ?
#
loop_
_entity_poly.entity_id
_entity_poly.type
_entity_poly.pdbx_seq_one_letter_code
_entity_poly.pdbx_strand_id
1 'polypeptide(L)'
;MLDKLEKRSLRKQLFYHLDGLAMCGVVPVLHEWGLLERVFHASGDVDQLAAEYRANSGYLNVALRMLCSQGLLEAARAEDMINYRPAVGQTPKDWYLHNSSYAAGRKWMKCIVGSWNTPGKALAPGDLMSMEILMDAWRDMPDEGIMSRIKSHLEGALVAPFLVTLGTIHGTKPISSWEDHNAAVLKMHASKQEAWGRILVLLGWENTDKGAFFLKRSSAYGVTTSYVKTFIWSKELIFGNGSYLWRIQPGEPEIHVDRTLNVWGSGGAHKAYFTHLDEVIKSVFNSPLDKQPSGLCDMGCGNGALLLHLSEVIKSSTLRGQHLETHPLELVGADFNQEALIATADHFKQEGVDGHFIWGDIGDPDQLAMDIWRVHNIRLGDLMSVRSFLDHNRIFNRPIIDRPDKAISTGAFSFRGERLKLR
;
A
#
# COMPACT_ATOMS: atom_id res chain seq x y z
N MET A 1 -9.46 29.08 -4.04
CA MET A 1 -8.38 28.52 -3.21
C MET A 1 -9.02 27.90 -1.97
N LEU A 2 -8.85 26.59 -1.77
CA LEU A 2 -9.49 25.85 -0.66
C LEU A 2 -8.99 26.29 0.72
N ASP A 3 -9.93 26.42 1.66
CA ASP A 3 -9.66 26.67 3.07
C ASP A 3 -9.16 25.40 3.81
N LYS A 4 -8.88 25.54 5.12
CA LYS A 4 -8.35 24.44 5.95
C LYS A 4 -9.38 23.33 6.20
N LEU A 5 -10.66 23.68 6.36
CA LEU A 5 -11.75 22.75 6.62
C LEU A 5 -12.09 21.95 5.36
N GLU A 6 -12.17 22.62 4.21
CA GLU A 6 -12.36 21.98 2.90
C GLU A 6 -11.22 21.00 2.62
N LYS A 7 -9.96 21.41 2.79
CA LYS A 7 -8.80 20.51 2.66
C LYS A 7 -8.88 19.31 3.61
N ARG A 8 -9.40 19.48 4.83
CA ARG A 8 -9.60 18.37 5.77
C ARG A 8 -10.70 17.42 5.29
N SER A 9 -11.79 17.96 4.77
CA SER A 9 -12.89 17.17 4.20
C SER A 9 -12.44 16.36 2.99
N LEU A 10 -11.72 16.98 2.05
CA LEU A 10 -11.19 16.29 0.87
C LEU A 10 -10.11 15.25 1.23
N ARG A 11 -9.28 15.49 2.26
CA ARG A 11 -8.39 14.44 2.79
C ARG A 11 -9.16 13.25 3.34
N LYS A 12 -10.26 13.49 4.07
CA LYS A 12 -11.14 12.42 4.56
C LYS A 12 -11.74 11.65 3.39
N GLN A 13 -12.22 12.35 2.37
CA GLN A 13 -12.75 11.73 1.15
C GLN A 13 -11.68 10.88 0.43
N LEU A 14 -10.43 11.36 0.34
CA LEU A 14 -9.31 10.59 -0.19
C LEU A 14 -9.13 9.26 0.56
N PHE A 15 -9.17 9.26 1.90
CA PHE A 15 -9.06 8.00 2.65
C PHE A 15 -10.23 7.05 2.34
N TYR A 16 -11.45 7.57 2.22
CA TYR A 16 -12.58 6.75 1.76
C TYR A 16 -12.38 6.21 0.34
N HIS A 17 -11.74 6.96 -0.56
CA HIS A 17 -11.41 6.43 -1.87
C HIS A 17 -10.49 5.20 -1.78
N LEU A 18 -9.47 5.27 -0.91
CA LEU A 18 -8.53 4.16 -0.70
C LEU A 18 -9.23 2.96 -0.04
N ASP A 19 -10.05 3.20 0.99
CA ASP A 19 -10.90 2.17 1.62
C ASP A 19 -11.81 1.50 0.59
N GLY A 20 -12.33 2.30 -0.35
CA GLY A 20 -13.21 1.84 -1.41
C GLY A 20 -12.63 0.76 -2.30
N LEU A 21 -11.32 0.77 -2.56
CA LEU A 21 -10.66 -0.30 -3.32
C LEU A 21 -10.73 -1.64 -2.58
N ALA A 22 -10.49 -1.64 -1.26
CA ALA A 22 -10.60 -2.85 -0.45
C ALA A 22 -12.07 -3.29 -0.32
N MET A 23 -12.98 -2.34 -0.06
CA MET A 23 -14.42 -2.62 0.09
C MET A 23 -15.02 -3.19 -1.20
N CYS A 24 -14.75 -2.58 -2.36
CA CYS A 24 -15.19 -3.11 -3.66
C CYS A 24 -14.60 -4.49 -3.94
N GLY A 25 -13.38 -4.77 -3.51
CA GLY A 25 -12.78 -6.09 -3.65
C GLY A 25 -13.40 -7.16 -2.77
N VAL A 26 -13.71 -6.84 -1.51
CA VAL A 26 -14.03 -7.85 -0.49
C VAL A 26 -15.53 -8.00 -0.24
N VAL A 27 -16.28 -6.91 -0.15
CA VAL A 27 -17.70 -6.92 0.24
C VAL A 27 -18.56 -7.79 -0.68
N PRO A 28 -18.45 -7.68 -2.03
CA PRO A 28 -19.28 -8.51 -2.91
C PRO A 28 -19.01 -10.00 -2.75
N VAL A 29 -17.77 -10.39 -2.43
CA VAL A 29 -17.41 -11.79 -2.17
C VAL A 29 -18.07 -12.30 -0.89
N LEU A 30 -18.06 -11.50 0.19
CA LEU A 30 -18.74 -11.88 1.42
C LEU A 30 -20.26 -11.94 1.26
N HIS A 31 -20.82 -11.04 0.43
CA HIS A 31 -22.25 -10.99 0.12
C HIS A 31 -22.69 -12.22 -0.69
N GLU A 32 -22.03 -12.48 -1.82
CA GLU A 32 -22.34 -13.61 -2.72
C GLU A 32 -22.24 -14.97 -2.02
N TRP A 33 -21.37 -15.10 -1.01
CA TRP A 33 -21.22 -16.32 -0.22
C TRP A 33 -22.23 -16.44 0.93
N GLY A 34 -23.10 -15.45 1.16
CA GLY A 34 -24.06 -15.43 2.28
C GLY A 34 -23.42 -15.18 3.65
N LEU A 35 -22.13 -14.86 3.71
CA LEU A 35 -21.41 -14.64 4.97
C LEU A 35 -21.86 -13.33 5.65
N LEU A 36 -22.11 -12.27 4.88
CA LEU A 36 -22.61 -11.01 5.45
C LEU A 36 -23.97 -11.22 6.13
N GLU A 37 -24.89 -11.93 5.49
CA GLU A 37 -26.21 -12.24 6.05
C GLU A 37 -26.05 -12.96 7.39
N ARG A 38 -25.23 -14.02 7.42
CA ARG A 38 -24.98 -14.83 8.61
C ARG A 38 -24.38 -14.04 9.77
N VAL A 39 -23.41 -13.17 9.52
CA VAL A 39 -22.77 -12.35 10.55
C VAL A 39 -23.73 -11.27 11.05
N PHE A 40 -24.49 -10.63 10.15
CA PHE A 40 -25.39 -9.54 10.53
C PHE A 40 -26.65 -10.00 11.29
N HIS A 41 -27.09 -11.25 11.11
CA HIS A 41 -28.26 -11.78 11.82
C HIS A 41 -27.89 -12.48 13.13
N ALA A 42 -26.84 -13.29 13.14
CA ALA A 42 -26.59 -14.21 14.25
C ALA A 42 -25.25 -14.00 14.96
N SER A 43 -24.41 -13.05 14.51
CA SER A 43 -23.04 -12.88 15.02
C SER A 43 -22.20 -14.16 14.89
N GLY A 44 -20.91 -14.13 15.21
CA GLY A 44 -20.15 -15.38 15.27
C GLY A 44 -18.67 -15.21 15.53
N ASP A 45 -18.08 -16.25 16.13
CA ASP A 45 -16.65 -16.39 16.20
C ASP A 45 -16.05 -16.68 14.82
N VAL A 46 -14.90 -16.07 14.53
CA VAL A 46 -14.27 -16.17 13.22
C VAL A 46 -13.84 -17.58 12.84
N ASP A 47 -13.40 -18.41 13.78
CA ASP A 47 -13.02 -19.79 13.48
C ASP A 47 -14.26 -20.65 13.24
N GLN A 48 -15.35 -20.40 13.99
CA GLN A 48 -16.63 -21.05 13.74
C GLN A 48 -17.18 -20.71 12.36
N LEU A 49 -17.20 -19.42 12.00
CA LEU A 49 -17.61 -18.96 10.67
C LEU A 49 -16.70 -19.55 9.58
N ALA A 50 -15.40 -19.62 9.83
CA ALA A 50 -14.47 -20.25 8.90
C ALA A 50 -14.78 -21.73 8.68
N ALA A 51 -15.08 -22.47 9.74
CA ALA A 51 -15.49 -23.88 9.63
C ALA A 51 -16.80 -24.05 8.86
N GLU A 52 -17.81 -23.22 9.16
CA GLU A 52 -19.13 -23.23 8.50
C GLU A 52 -19.03 -23.00 6.99
N TYR A 53 -18.21 -22.03 6.57
CA TYR A 53 -18.07 -21.63 5.16
C TYR A 53 -16.88 -22.26 4.45
N ARG A 54 -16.13 -23.16 5.11
CA ARG A 54 -14.85 -23.72 4.62
C ARG A 54 -13.88 -22.62 4.18
N ALA A 55 -13.80 -21.56 4.96
CA ALA A 55 -12.97 -20.39 4.70
C ALA A 55 -11.62 -20.49 5.41
N ASN A 56 -10.63 -19.76 4.90
CA ASN A 56 -9.36 -19.50 5.55
C ASN A 56 -9.58 -18.50 6.69
N SER A 57 -9.54 -18.95 7.94
CA SER A 57 -9.90 -18.15 9.12
C SER A 57 -9.08 -16.87 9.27
N GLY A 58 -7.81 -16.88 8.87
CA GLY A 58 -6.94 -15.72 8.90
C GLY A 58 -7.41 -14.61 7.94
N TYR A 59 -7.72 -14.96 6.69
CA TYR A 59 -8.20 -13.99 5.71
C TYR A 59 -9.64 -13.56 5.95
N LEU A 60 -10.49 -14.47 6.41
CA LEU A 60 -11.84 -14.13 6.87
C LEU A 60 -11.79 -13.11 8.00
N ASN A 61 -10.89 -13.30 8.97
CA ASN A 61 -10.67 -12.35 10.05
C ASN A 61 -10.25 -10.97 9.53
N VAL A 62 -9.32 -10.89 8.58
CA VAL A 62 -8.92 -9.61 7.95
C VAL A 62 -10.14 -8.92 7.31
N ALA A 63 -10.98 -9.67 6.60
CA ALA A 63 -12.18 -9.14 5.95
C ALA A 63 -13.20 -8.61 6.97
N LEU A 64 -13.45 -9.31 8.07
CA LEU A 64 -14.36 -8.86 9.13
C LEU A 64 -13.79 -7.67 9.93
N ARG A 65 -12.47 -7.63 10.13
CA ARG A 65 -11.79 -6.46 10.73
C ARG A 65 -11.90 -5.22 9.85
N MET A 66 -11.82 -5.36 8.53
CA MET A 66 -12.05 -4.25 7.59
C MET A 66 -13.43 -3.63 7.81
N LEU A 67 -14.48 -4.46 7.97
CA LEU A 67 -15.83 -3.98 8.29
C LEU A 67 -15.91 -3.32 9.68
N CYS A 68 -15.14 -3.79 10.66
CA CYS A 68 -15.02 -3.12 11.95
C CYS A 68 -14.39 -1.72 11.82
N SER A 69 -13.33 -1.58 11.02
CA SER A 69 -12.70 -0.28 10.76
C SER A 69 -13.65 0.72 10.08
N GLN A 70 -14.66 0.22 9.37
CA GLN A 70 -15.73 1.03 8.78
C GLN A 70 -16.88 1.34 9.78
N GLY A 71 -16.82 0.81 11.00
CA GLY A 71 -17.88 0.96 12.00
C GLY A 71 -19.15 0.16 11.68
N LEU A 72 -19.02 -0.89 10.86
CA LEU A 72 -20.14 -1.74 10.44
C LEU A 72 -20.29 -2.95 11.36
N LEU A 73 -19.17 -3.49 11.82
CA LEU A 73 -19.10 -4.56 12.79
C LEU A 73 -18.36 -4.10 14.06
N GLU A 74 -18.60 -4.81 15.15
CA GLU A 74 -17.81 -4.78 16.38
C GLU A 74 -17.20 -6.15 16.63
N ALA A 75 -16.03 -6.18 17.27
CA ALA A 75 -15.33 -7.41 17.61
C ALA A 75 -15.12 -7.50 19.13
N ALA A 76 -15.69 -8.53 19.75
CA ALA A 76 -15.39 -8.93 21.12
C ALA A 76 -14.24 -9.95 21.10
N ARG A 77 -13.20 -9.72 21.92
CA ARG A 77 -11.99 -10.55 21.95
C ARG A 77 -11.80 -11.14 23.34
N ALA A 78 -11.61 -12.45 23.40
CA ALA A 78 -11.32 -13.16 24.64
C ALA A 78 -10.35 -14.31 24.34
N GLU A 79 -9.14 -14.23 24.90
CA GLU A 79 -8.03 -15.15 24.58
C GLU A 79 -7.82 -15.25 23.05
N ASP A 80 -8.01 -16.44 22.48
CA ASP A 80 -7.90 -16.67 21.03
C ASP A 80 -9.21 -16.52 20.27
N MET A 81 -10.33 -16.25 20.93
CA MET A 81 -11.64 -16.09 20.30
C MET A 81 -11.85 -14.65 19.82
N ILE A 82 -12.47 -14.50 18.65
CA ILE A 82 -12.85 -13.22 18.07
C ILE A 82 -14.27 -13.31 17.53
N ASN A 83 -15.22 -12.81 18.33
CA ASN A 83 -16.63 -12.81 17.98
C ASN A 83 -17.03 -11.48 17.33
N TYR A 84 -17.56 -11.55 16.12
CA TYR A 84 -18.06 -10.42 15.35
C TYR A 84 -19.57 -10.29 15.44
N ARG A 85 -20.06 -9.05 15.55
CA ARG A 85 -21.49 -8.69 15.53
C ARG A 85 -21.69 -7.35 14.82
N PRO A 86 -22.89 -7.02 14.32
CA PRO A 86 -23.19 -5.66 13.88
C PRO A 86 -22.87 -4.63 14.96
N ALA A 87 -22.32 -3.49 14.55
CA ALA A 87 -22.14 -2.36 15.46
C ALA A 87 -23.51 -1.81 15.93
N VAL A 88 -23.52 -1.12 17.08
CA VAL A 88 -24.75 -0.53 17.60
C VAL A 88 -25.21 0.65 16.71
N GLY A 89 -26.51 0.70 16.42
CA GLY A 89 -27.16 1.81 15.71
C GLY A 89 -27.69 1.43 14.33
N GLN A 90 -28.21 2.43 13.60
CA GLN A 90 -28.86 2.22 12.31
C GLN A 90 -27.85 2.09 11.15
N THR A 91 -26.65 2.66 11.30
CA THR A 91 -25.60 2.69 10.26
C THR A 91 -25.27 1.32 9.65
N PRO A 92 -25.06 0.23 10.43
CA PRO A 92 -24.77 -1.07 9.83
C PRO A 92 -25.93 -1.64 9.03
N LYS A 93 -27.18 -1.41 9.47
CA LYS A 93 -28.38 -1.86 8.77
C LYS A 93 -28.55 -1.11 7.45
N ASP A 94 -28.43 0.21 7.46
CA ASP A 94 -28.51 1.03 6.24
C ASP A 94 -27.42 0.66 5.24
N TRP A 95 -26.19 0.45 5.71
CA TRP A 95 -25.10 -0.03 4.87
C TRP A 95 -25.40 -1.40 4.28
N TYR A 96 -25.89 -2.34 5.09
CA TYR A 96 -26.20 -3.69 4.64
C TYR A 96 -27.25 -3.67 3.53
N LEU A 97 -28.26 -2.81 3.59
CA LEU A 97 -29.26 -2.67 2.52
C LEU A 97 -28.67 -2.19 1.18
N HIS A 98 -27.54 -1.47 1.21
CA HIS A 98 -26.91 -0.88 0.04
C HIS A 98 -25.59 -1.56 -0.37
N ASN A 99 -25.20 -2.65 0.29
CA ASN A 99 -23.90 -3.29 0.09
C ASN A 99 -23.73 -3.89 -1.33
N SER A 100 -24.82 -4.21 -2.02
CA SER A 100 -24.79 -4.75 -3.39
C SER A 100 -24.16 -3.78 -4.39
N SER A 101 -24.16 -2.47 -4.12
CA SER A 101 -23.54 -1.45 -4.98
C SER A 101 -22.03 -1.64 -5.17
N TYR A 102 -21.33 -2.23 -4.19
CA TYR A 102 -19.90 -2.57 -4.31
C TYR A 102 -19.62 -3.57 -5.45
N ALA A 103 -20.61 -4.34 -5.91
CA ALA A 103 -20.44 -5.27 -7.02
C ALA A 103 -20.05 -4.57 -8.33
N ALA A 104 -20.58 -3.36 -8.56
CA ALA A 104 -20.21 -2.54 -9.70
C ALA A 104 -18.72 -2.14 -9.65
N GLY A 105 -18.25 -1.72 -8.48
CA GLY A 105 -16.84 -1.40 -8.23
C GLY A 105 -15.93 -2.60 -8.45
N ARG A 106 -16.32 -3.79 -7.96
CA ARG A 106 -15.57 -5.04 -8.20
C ARG A 106 -15.47 -5.39 -9.67
N LYS A 107 -16.57 -5.24 -10.42
CA LYS A 107 -16.62 -5.53 -11.85
C LYS A 107 -15.65 -4.62 -12.61
N TRP A 108 -15.71 -3.30 -12.36
CA TRP A 108 -14.77 -2.34 -12.92
C TRP A 108 -13.32 -2.66 -12.58
N MET A 109 -13.01 -2.93 -11.30
CA MET A 109 -11.65 -3.28 -10.86
C MET A 109 -11.10 -4.50 -11.60
N LYS A 110 -11.92 -5.54 -11.83
CA LYS A 110 -11.54 -6.73 -12.60
C LYS A 110 -11.18 -6.43 -14.05
N CYS A 111 -11.88 -5.48 -14.68
CA CYS A 111 -11.62 -5.07 -16.05
C CYS A 111 -10.37 -4.17 -16.16
N ILE A 112 -10.22 -3.22 -15.23
CA ILE A 112 -9.22 -2.16 -15.36
C ILE A 112 -7.84 -2.49 -14.76
N VAL A 113 -7.73 -3.56 -13.96
CA VAL A 113 -6.49 -3.93 -13.26
C VAL A 113 -5.30 -4.03 -14.22
N GLY A 114 -4.20 -3.33 -13.89
CA GLY A 114 -2.98 -3.30 -14.70
C GLY A 114 -3.01 -2.38 -15.92
N SER A 115 -4.16 -1.81 -16.29
CA SER A 115 -4.26 -0.90 -17.44
C SER A 115 -3.43 0.38 -17.30
N TRP A 116 -3.10 0.78 -16.06
CA TRP A 116 -2.23 1.91 -15.75
C TRP A 116 -0.79 1.71 -16.22
N ASN A 117 -0.35 0.47 -16.44
CA ASN A 117 0.97 0.15 -17.00
C ASN A 117 1.01 0.28 -18.53
N THR A 118 -0.15 0.41 -19.18
CA THR A 118 -0.25 0.52 -20.65
C THR A 118 -1.05 1.77 -21.02
N PRO A 119 -0.59 2.99 -20.70
CA PRO A 119 -1.34 4.23 -20.95
C PRO A 119 -1.70 4.42 -22.43
N GLY A 120 -0.85 4.00 -23.37
CA GLY A 120 -1.10 4.07 -24.81
C GLY A 120 -2.02 2.99 -25.37
N LYS A 121 -2.48 2.03 -24.58
CA LYS A 121 -3.40 0.96 -25.01
C LYS A 121 -4.86 1.38 -24.81
N ALA A 122 -5.71 1.07 -25.80
CA ALA A 122 -7.15 1.30 -25.73
C ALA A 122 -7.81 0.49 -24.60
N LEU A 123 -8.81 1.10 -23.96
CA LEU A 123 -9.81 0.37 -23.17
C LEU A 123 -10.66 -0.52 -24.09
N ALA A 124 -10.91 -1.75 -23.67
CA ALA A 124 -11.81 -2.65 -24.37
C ALA A 124 -13.27 -2.22 -24.17
N PRO A 125 -14.20 -2.60 -25.07
CA PRO A 125 -15.63 -2.32 -24.89
C PRO A 125 -16.19 -2.82 -23.56
N GLY A 126 -15.71 -3.97 -23.07
CA GLY A 126 -16.08 -4.52 -21.77
C GLY A 126 -15.63 -3.64 -20.59
N ASP A 127 -14.46 -3.01 -20.69
CA ASP A 127 -13.96 -2.09 -19.67
C ASP A 127 -14.87 -0.86 -19.59
N LEU A 128 -15.17 -0.25 -20.74
CA LEU A 128 -16.07 0.90 -20.83
C LEU A 128 -17.47 0.56 -20.29
N MET A 129 -18.03 -0.59 -20.67
CA MET A 129 -19.33 -1.03 -20.13
C MET A 129 -19.29 -1.20 -18.61
N SER A 130 -18.21 -1.75 -18.06
CA SER A 130 -18.07 -1.89 -16.60
C SER A 130 -17.89 -0.54 -15.88
N MET A 131 -17.25 0.43 -16.55
CA MET A 131 -17.15 1.80 -16.07
C MET A 131 -18.52 2.46 -15.98
N GLU A 132 -19.36 2.35 -17.02
CA GLU A 132 -20.73 2.90 -17.00
C GLU A 132 -21.54 2.36 -15.84
N ILE A 133 -21.50 1.04 -15.62
CA ILE A 133 -22.22 0.40 -14.51
C ILE A 133 -21.77 0.95 -13.16
N LEU A 134 -20.47 1.23 -12.98
CA LEU A 134 -19.96 1.86 -11.77
C LEU A 134 -20.40 3.33 -11.65
N MET A 135 -20.38 4.08 -12.75
CA MET A 135 -20.86 5.47 -12.78
C MET A 135 -22.35 5.55 -12.43
N ASP A 136 -23.17 4.61 -12.91
CA ASP A 136 -24.60 4.53 -12.60
C ASP A 136 -24.81 4.16 -11.13
N ALA A 137 -24.11 3.13 -10.63
CA ALA A 137 -24.15 2.78 -9.21
C ALA A 137 -23.71 3.92 -8.29
N TRP A 138 -22.75 4.75 -8.71
CA TRP A 138 -22.35 5.96 -8.00
C TRP A 138 -23.44 7.05 -8.04
N ARG A 139 -24.09 7.25 -9.20
CA ARG A 139 -25.19 8.23 -9.36
C ARG A 139 -26.40 7.88 -8.50
N ASP A 140 -26.77 6.61 -8.48
CA ASP A 140 -27.93 6.11 -7.74
C ASP A 140 -27.70 6.12 -6.22
N MET A 141 -26.44 6.22 -5.77
CA MET A 141 -26.13 6.23 -4.34
C MET A 141 -26.46 7.58 -3.68
N PRO A 142 -27.30 7.58 -2.63
CA PRO A 142 -27.67 8.81 -1.93
C PRO A 142 -26.49 9.53 -1.24
N ASP A 143 -26.56 10.86 -1.19
CA ASP A 143 -25.57 11.74 -0.53
C ASP A 143 -25.88 11.97 0.96
N GLU A 144 -26.25 10.92 1.69
CA GLU A 144 -26.62 11.01 3.09
C GLU A 144 -26.04 9.87 3.94
N GLY A 145 -25.79 10.16 5.21
CA GLY A 145 -25.38 9.18 6.21
C GLY A 145 -24.23 8.27 5.75
N ILE A 146 -24.46 6.96 5.80
CA ILE A 146 -23.48 5.95 5.38
C ILE A 146 -23.43 5.76 3.86
N MET A 147 -24.51 6.09 3.14
CA MET A 147 -24.58 6.01 1.68
C MET A 147 -23.60 6.98 1.03
N SER A 148 -23.39 8.18 1.59
CA SER A 148 -22.36 9.11 1.07
C SER A 148 -20.94 8.54 1.18
N ARG A 149 -20.69 7.68 2.19
CA ARG A 149 -19.43 6.95 2.31
C ARG A 149 -19.33 5.84 1.27
N ILE A 150 -20.40 5.06 1.07
CA ILE A 150 -20.46 4.07 -0.03
C ILE A 150 -20.19 4.75 -1.37
N LYS A 151 -20.81 5.91 -1.62
CA LYS A 151 -20.59 6.72 -2.80
C LYS A 151 -19.12 7.13 -2.96
N SER A 152 -18.47 7.59 -1.88
CA SER A 152 -17.03 7.87 -1.88
C SER A 152 -16.18 6.62 -2.15
N HIS A 153 -16.58 5.45 -1.66
CA HIS A 153 -15.88 4.21 -1.95
C HIS A 153 -15.95 3.83 -3.43
N LEU A 154 -17.12 3.99 -4.05
CA LEU A 154 -17.33 3.77 -5.49
C LEU A 154 -16.55 4.80 -6.32
N GLU A 155 -16.53 6.07 -5.90
CA GLU A 155 -15.70 7.13 -6.50
C GLU A 155 -14.23 6.73 -6.50
N GLY A 156 -13.72 6.22 -5.38
CA GLY A 156 -12.35 5.74 -5.26
C GLY A 156 -11.99 4.63 -6.24
N ALA A 157 -12.86 3.62 -6.38
CA ALA A 157 -12.67 2.56 -7.35
C ALA A 157 -12.65 3.09 -8.80
N LEU A 158 -13.44 4.13 -9.09
CA LEU A 158 -13.52 4.76 -10.40
C LEU A 158 -12.26 5.58 -10.73
N VAL A 159 -11.81 6.44 -9.81
CA VAL A 159 -10.74 7.42 -10.08
C VAL A 159 -9.33 6.87 -9.89
N ALA A 160 -9.13 5.89 -9.01
CA ALA A 160 -7.79 5.43 -8.65
C ALA A 160 -6.95 4.95 -9.84
N PRO A 161 -7.47 4.12 -10.78
CA PRO A 161 -6.71 3.69 -11.97
C PRO A 161 -6.23 4.86 -12.84
N PHE A 162 -7.03 5.92 -12.98
CA PHE A 162 -6.67 7.09 -13.78
C PHE A 162 -5.69 8.00 -13.05
N LEU A 163 -5.91 8.24 -11.75
CA LEU A 163 -5.00 9.07 -10.96
C LEU A 163 -3.58 8.48 -10.94
N VAL A 164 -3.43 7.17 -10.76
CA VAL A 164 -2.10 6.55 -10.81
C VAL A 164 -1.51 6.58 -12.21
N THR A 165 -2.32 6.39 -13.27
CA THR A 165 -1.85 6.49 -14.66
C THR A 165 -1.33 7.89 -14.97
N LEU A 166 -2.08 8.93 -14.62
CA LEU A 166 -1.68 10.32 -14.83
C LEU A 166 -0.42 10.65 -14.01
N GLY A 167 -0.39 10.20 -12.76
CA GLY A 167 0.75 10.38 -11.87
C GLY A 167 2.02 9.76 -12.44
N THR A 168 1.99 8.50 -12.87
CA THR A 168 3.16 7.82 -13.43
C THR A 168 3.61 8.40 -14.76
N ILE A 169 2.68 8.84 -15.62
CA ILE A 169 2.99 9.57 -16.85
C ILE A 169 3.70 10.90 -16.57
N HIS A 170 3.27 11.61 -15.53
CA HIS A 170 3.85 12.89 -15.13
C HIS A 170 5.21 12.72 -14.43
N GLY A 171 5.39 11.63 -13.67
CA GLY A 171 6.65 11.25 -13.03
C GLY A 171 6.56 11.25 -11.50
N THR A 172 7.63 11.65 -10.82
CA THR A 172 7.73 11.65 -9.36
C THR A 172 7.25 12.94 -8.69
N LYS A 173 7.05 14.01 -9.47
CA LYS A 173 6.57 15.30 -8.98
C LYS A 173 5.03 15.32 -8.86
N PRO A 174 4.45 16.12 -7.95
CA PRO A 174 3.00 16.29 -7.90
C PRO A 174 2.48 17.06 -9.11
N ILE A 175 1.40 16.57 -9.73
CA ILE A 175 0.61 17.30 -10.75
C ILE A 175 0.06 18.57 -10.09
N SER A 176 0.65 19.71 -10.38
CA SER A 176 0.42 20.94 -9.60
C SER A 176 -0.50 21.93 -10.31
N SER A 177 -0.79 21.70 -11.60
CA SER A 177 -1.72 22.51 -12.39
C SER A 177 -2.56 21.67 -13.37
N TRP A 178 -3.57 22.31 -13.97
CA TRP A 178 -4.39 21.67 -15.00
C TRP A 178 -3.63 21.50 -16.32
N GLU A 179 -2.59 22.31 -16.57
CA GLU A 179 -1.67 22.14 -17.70
C GLU A 179 -0.84 20.86 -17.56
N ASP A 180 -0.29 20.59 -16.36
CA ASP A 180 0.41 19.34 -16.05
C ASP A 180 -0.49 18.13 -16.31
N HIS A 181 -1.73 18.23 -15.84
CA HIS A 181 -2.78 17.24 -16.05
C HIS A 181 -3.05 17.02 -17.55
N ASN A 182 -3.30 18.09 -18.30
CA ASN A 182 -3.63 18.00 -19.73
C ASN A 182 -2.48 17.38 -20.53
N ALA A 183 -1.23 17.75 -20.22
CA ALA A 183 -0.06 17.16 -20.84
C ALA A 183 0.06 15.65 -20.55
N ALA A 184 -0.30 15.19 -19.34
CA ALA A 184 -0.34 13.78 -19.01
C ALA A 184 -1.50 13.04 -19.72
N VAL A 185 -2.68 13.65 -19.80
CA VAL A 185 -3.85 13.09 -20.51
C VAL A 185 -3.53 12.83 -21.98
N LEU A 186 -2.85 13.76 -22.65
CA LEU A 186 -2.49 13.64 -24.07
C LEU A 186 -1.56 12.44 -24.37
N LYS A 187 -0.87 11.90 -23.37
CA LYS A 187 -0.02 10.71 -23.52
C LYS A 187 -0.79 9.39 -23.37
N MET A 188 -2.07 9.42 -22.98
CA MET A 188 -2.93 8.25 -22.93
C MET A 188 -3.60 7.98 -24.29
N HIS A 189 -4.05 6.75 -24.50
CA HIS A 189 -4.90 6.41 -25.65
C HIS A 189 -6.21 7.22 -25.65
N ALA A 190 -6.75 7.56 -26.83
CA ALA A 190 -7.97 8.36 -26.99
C ALA A 190 -9.16 7.86 -26.15
N SER A 191 -9.42 6.55 -26.12
CA SER A 191 -10.51 5.98 -25.30
C SER A 191 -10.32 6.16 -23.79
N LYS A 192 -9.08 6.27 -23.30
CA LYS A 192 -8.80 6.60 -21.89
C LYS A 192 -8.97 8.09 -21.62
N GLN A 193 -8.60 8.94 -22.58
CA GLN A 193 -8.84 10.39 -22.48
C GLN A 193 -10.33 10.68 -22.38
N GLU A 194 -11.13 10.07 -23.27
CA GLU A 194 -12.59 10.20 -23.26
C GLU A 194 -13.21 9.68 -21.96
N ALA A 195 -12.82 8.48 -21.53
CA ALA A 195 -13.29 7.90 -20.26
C ALA A 195 -12.97 8.80 -19.06
N TRP A 196 -11.73 9.31 -18.98
CA TRP A 196 -11.32 10.21 -17.92
C TRP A 196 -12.08 11.54 -17.94
N GLY A 197 -12.30 12.13 -19.12
CA GLY A 197 -13.11 13.35 -19.27
C GLY A 197 -14.53 13.15 -18.75
N ARG A 198 -15.16 12.01 -19.07
CA ARG A 198 -16.50 11.68 -18.56
C ARG A 198 -16.54 11.54 -17.04
N ILE A 199 -15.49 10.96 -16.43
CA ILE A 199 -15.35 10.88 -14.97
C ILE A 199 -15.20 12.27 -14.37
N LEU A 200 -14.36 13.14 -14.94
CA LEU A 200 -14.18 14.52 -14.46
C LEU A 200 -15.49 15.31 -14.49
N VAL A 201 -16.28 15.19 -15.56
CA VAL A 201 -17.60 15.82 -15.67
C VAL A 201 -18.57 15.26 -14.64
N LEU A 202 -18.65 13.92 -14.52
CA LEU A 202 -19.54 13.26 -13.55
C LEU A 202 -19.28 13.72 -12.12
N LEU A 203 -18.00 13.83 -11.73
CA LEU A 203 -17.61 14.17 -10.36
C LEU A 203 -17.53 15.69 -10.12
N GLY A 204 -17.70 16.51 -11.16
CA GLY A 204 -17.51 17.96 -11.10
C GLY A 204 -16.08 18.36 -10.75
N TRP A 205 -15.09 17.61 -11.23
CA TRP A 205 -13.66 17.85 -10.93
C TRP A 205 -12.99 18.77 -11.95
N GLU A 206 -13.45 18.78 -13.19
CA GLU A 206 -12.81 19.50 -14.31
C GLU A 206 -12.58 20.99 -14.00
N ASN A 207 -11.32 21.43 -14.11
CA ASN A 207 -10.90 22.82 -13.86
C ASN A 207 -11.31 23.38 -12.47
N THR A 208 -11.49 22.51 -11.48
CA THR A 208 -11.86 22.91 -10.11
C THR A 208 -10.71 22.77 -9.12
N ASP A 209 -10.81 23.51 -8.01
CA ASP A 209 -9.94 23.37 -6.84
C ASP A 209 -10.02 21.95 -6.21
N LYS A 210 -11.21 21.32 -6.25
CA LYS A 210 -11.43 19.95 -5.77
C LYS A 210 -10.68 18.94 -6.64
N GLY A 211 -10.81 19.03 -7.97
CA GLY A 211 -10.08 18.16 -8.89
C GLY A 211 -8.57 18.32 -8.76
N ALA A 212 -8.09 19.57 -8.73
CA ALA A 212 -6.67 19.88 -8.52
C ALA A 212 -6.13 19.32 -7.18
N PHE A 213 -6.96 19.30 -6.12
CA PHE A 213 -6.58 18.74 -4.84
C PHE A 213 -6.24 17.24 -4.92
N PHE A 214 -7.02 16.46 -5.67
CA PHE A 214 -6.79 15.01 -5.84
C PHE A 214 -5.68 14.71 -6.84
N LEU A 215 -5.61 15.47 -7.95
CA LEU A 215 -4.53 15.35 -8.94
C LEU A 215 -3.15 15.55 -8.31
N LYS A 216 -3.00 16.58 -7.46
CA LYS A 216 -1.78 16.85 -6.69
C LYS A 216 -1.39 15.71 -5.74
N ARG A 217 -2.31 14.80 -5.43
CA ARG A 217 -2.13 13.67 -4.51
C ARG A 217 -2.29 12.32 -5.19
N SER A 218 -2.12 12.25 -6.51
CA SER A 218 -2.20 11.00 -7.28
C SER A 218 -1.32 9.89 -6.69
N SER A 219 -0.11 10.21 -6.23
CA SER A 219 0.80 9.25 -5.59
C SER A 219 0.24 8.58 -4.33
N ALA A 220 -0.64 9.26 -3.59
CA ALA A 220 -1.30 8.68 -2.42
C ALA A 220 -2.20 7.48 -2.77
N TYR A 221 -2.61 7.35 -4.03
CA TYR A 221 -3.37 6.20 -4.52
C TYR A 221 -2.49 5.03 -4.96
N GLY A 222 -1.17 5.24 -5.14
CA GLY A 222 -0.27 4.26 -5.74
C GLY A 222 -0.18 2.95 -4.95
N VAL A 223 0.09 3.04 -3.64
CA VAL A 223 0.22 1.84 -2.78
C VAL A 223 -1.07 1.03 -2.78
N THR A 224 -2.22 1.62 -2.48
CA THR A 224 -3.49 0.86 -2.43
C THR A 224 -3.88 0.31 -3.80
N THR A 225 -3.69 1.08 -4.87
CA THR A 225 -4.00 0.62 -6.25
C THR A 225 -3.11 -0.53 -6.69
N SER A 226 -1.85 -0.56 -6.24
CA SER A 226 -0.94 -1.68 -6.53
C SER A 226 -1.44 -3.04 -6.01
N TYR A 227 -2.29 -3.04 -4.98
CA TYR A 227 -2.89 -4.26 -4.39
C TYR A 227 -4.29 -4.60 -4.94
N VAL A 228 -4.80 -3.89 -5.96
CA VAL A 228 -6.11 -4.18 -6.58
C VAL A 228 -6.25 -5.65 -6.95
N LYS A 229 -5.19 -6.28 -7.44
CA LYS A 229 -5.19 -7.71 -7.77
C LYS A 229 -5.43 -8.60 -6.55
N THR A 230 -4.81 -8.29 -5.41
CA THR A 230 -5.05 -8.97 -4.12
C THR A 230 -6.51 -8.81 -3.70
N PHE A 231 -7.08 -7.61 -3.82
CA PHE A 231 -8.50 -7.37 -3.50
C PHE A 231 -9.46 -8.13 -4.43
N ILE A 232 -9.12 -8.25 -5.73
CA ILE A 232 -9.89 -9.05 -6.68
C ILE A 232 -9.86 -10.54 -6.30
N TRP A 233 -8.73 -11.03 -5.81
CA TRP A 233 -8.53 -12.41 -5.38
C TRP A 233 -9.12 -12.74 -4.01
N SER A 234 -9.88 -11.83 -3.39
CA SER A 234 -10.55 -12.05 -2.10
C SER A 234 -11.36 -13.34 -2.03
N LYS A 235 -11.98 -13.79 -3.12
CA LYS A 235 -12.68 -15.09 -3.20
C LYS A 235 -11.71 -16.24 -2.97
N GLU A 236 -10.63 -16.30 -3.75
CA GLU A 236 -9.65 -17.37 -3.67
C GLU A 236 -8.91 -17.36 -2.33
N LEU A 237 -8.67 -16.18 -1.77
CA LEU A 237 -8.05 -16.02 -0.45
C LEU A 237 -8.98 -16.47 0.66
N ILE A 238 -10.21 -15.97 0.71
CA ILE A 238 -11.12 -16.26 1.82
C ILE A 238 -11.66 -17.68 1.71
N PHE A 239 -12.09 -18.14 0.54
CA PHE A 239 -12.83 -19.40 0.37
C PHE A 239 -12.08 -20.46 -0.46
N GLY A 240 -10.84 -20.18 -0.87
CA GLY A 240 -10.03 -21.09 -1.69
C GLY A 240 -8.72 -21.49 -1.01
N ASN A 241 -7.63 -21.47 -1.77
CA ASN A 241 -6.31 -21.85 -1.27
C ASN A 241 -5.68 -20.69 -0.47
N GLY A 242 -5.45 -20.86 0.84
CA GLY A 242 -4.80 -19.86 1.68
C GLY A 242 -3.37 -19.48 1.23
N SER A 243 -2.72 -20.30 0.41
CA SER A 243 -1.42 -20.00 -0.19
C SER A 243 -1.51 -19.33 -1.57
N TYR A 244 -2.70 -18.87 -2.00
CA TYR A 244 -2.91 -18.37 -3.36
C TYR A 244 -1.90 -17.28 -3.73
N LEU A 245 -1.61 -16.31 -2.86
CA LEU A 245 -0.66 -15.22 -3.16
C LEU A 245 0.77 -15.70 -3.47
N TRP A 246 1.14 -16.89 -3.00
CA TRP A 246 2.49 -17.43 -2.95
C TRP A 246 2.77 -18.46 -4.04
N ARG A 247 1.94 -18.51 -5.09
CA ARG A 247 2.09 -19.43 -6.22
C ARG A 247 3.17 -18.97 -7.22
N ILE A 248 4.34 -18.65 -6.70
CA ILE A 248 5.52 -18.19 -7.45
C ILE A 248 6.69 -19.11 -7.13
N GLN A 249 7.58 -19.31 -8.10
CA GLN A 249 8.84 -20.02 -7.86
C GLN A 249 9.85 -19.11 -7.14
N PRO A 250 10.85 -19.67 -6.43
CA PRO A 250 11.96 -18.87 -5.90
C PRO A 250 12.59 -17.99 -6.98
N GLY A 251 12.68 -16.69 -6.73
CA GLY A 251 13.23 -15.70 -7.67
C GLY A 251 12.23 -15.11 -8.67
N GLU A 252 10.99 -15.59 -8.73
CA GLU A 252 9.95 -14.96 -9.56
C GLU A 252 9.36 -13.70 -8.91
N PRO A 253 8.95 -12.70 -9.70
CA PRO A 253 8.36 -11.48 -9.17
C PRO A 253 7.00 -11.77 -8.50
N GLU A 254 6.66 -10.93 -7.52
CA GLU A 254 5.40 -11.02 -6.82
C GLU A 254 4.21 -10.80 -7.78
N ILE A 255 3.27 -11.74 -7.78
CA ILE A 255 2.12 -11.65 -8.68
C ILE A 255 0.93 -10.90 -8.08
N HIS A 256 0.91 -10.66 -6.77
CA HIS A 256 -0.23 -10.18 -6.00
C HIS A 256 -0.29 -8.66 -5.85
N VAL A 257 0.83 -8.01 -6.15
CA VAL A 257 1.03 -6.57 -6.06
C VAL A 257 1.74 -6.11 -7.33
N ASP A 258 1.38 -4.95 -7.85
CA ASP A 258 2.17 -4.25 -8.85
C ASP A 258 3.35 -3.56 -8.17
N ARG A 259 4.52 -4.21 -8.13
CA ARG A 259 5.67 -3.73 -7.35
C ARG A 259 6.19 -2.39 -7.85
N THR A 260 6.22 -2.18 -9.16
CA THR A 260 6.60 -0.90 -9.77
C THR A 260 5.69 0.24 -9.31
N LEU A 261 4.36 0.04 -9.38
CA LEU A 261 3.41 1.05 -8.91
C LEU A 261 3.48 1.25 -7.38
N ASN A 262 3.72 0.18 -6.62
CA ASN A 262 3.86 0.22 -5.18
C ASN A 262 5.04 1.11 -4.75
N VAL A 263 6.21 0.90 -5.37
CA VAL A 263 7.43 1.69 -5.13
C VAL A 263 7.22 3.16 -5.53
N TRP A 264 6.58 3.41 -6.67
CA TRP A 264 6.25 4.79 -7.08
C TRP A 264 5.32 5.48 -6.07
N GLY A 265 4.31 4.77 -5.56
CA GLY A 265 3.37 5.29 -4.56
C GLY A 265 3.99 5.55 -3.18
N SER A 266 4.93 4.70 -2.73
CA SER A 266 5.54 4.80 -1.39
C SER A 266 6.62 5.89 -1.30
N GLY A 267 7.33 6.19 -2.39
CA GLY A 267 8.44 7.15 -2.40
C GLY A 267 8.06 8.54 -1.88
N GLY A 268 6.85 9.02 -2.15
CA GLY A 268 6.34 10.30 -1.65
C GLY A 268 6.01 10.32 -0.15
N ALA A 269 5.69 9.17 0.44
CA ALA A 269 5.28 9.06 1.84
C ALA A 269 6.48 9.07 2.81
N HIS A 270 7.63 8.57 2.38
CA HIS A 270 8.76 8.33 3.28
C HIS A 270 9.54 9.61 3.64
N LYS A 271 9.58 10.61 2.74
CA LYS A 271 10.33 11.86 2.95
C LYS A 271 9.96 12.61 4.24
N ALA A 272 8.70 12.56 4.65
CA ALA A 272 8.24 13.21 5.89
C ALA A 272 8.76 12.53 7.17
N TYR A 273 9.11 11.25 7.10
CA TYR A 273 9.64 10.49 8.23
C TYR A 273 11.16 10.60 8.32
N PHE A 274 11.85 10.72 7.19
CA PHE A 274 13.31 10.77 7.13
C PHE A 274 13.90 11.94 7.92
N THR A 275 13.23 13.09 7.94
CA THR A 275 13.72 14.27 8.69
C THR A 275 13.85 14.04 10.19
N HIS A 276 13.15 13.05 10.75
CA HIS A 276 13.31 12.69 12.16
C HIS A 276 14.59 11.87 12.42
N LEU A 277 15.12 11.18 11.40
CA LEU A 277 16.38 10.45 11.47
C LEU A 277 17.59 11.39 11.38
N ASP A 278 17.42 12.58 10.80
CA ASP A 278 18.51 13.55 10.61
C ASP A 278 19.24 13.85 11.93
N GLU A 279 18.52 14.01 13.03
CA GLU A 279 19.12 14.31 14.33
C GLU A 279 19.92 13.13 14.89
N VAL A 280 19.48 11.90 14.64
CA VAL A 280 20.23 10.69 15.02
C VAL A 280 21.52 10.59 14.19
N ILE A 281 21.42 10.79 12.88
CA ILE A 281 22.56 10.80 11.97
C ILE A 281 23.57 11.87 12.36
N LYS A 282 23.10 13.10 12.62
CA LYS A 282 23.97 14.19 13.08
C LYS A 282 24.65 13.85 14.39
N SER A 283 23.95 13.25 15.35
CA SER A 283 24.55 12.85 16.62
C SER A 283 25.67 11.83 16.43
N VAL A 284 25.46 10.81 15.58
CA VAL A 284 26.45 9.77 15.30
C VAL A 284 27.66 10.34 14.55
N PHE A 285 27.44 11.05 13.45
CA PHE A 285 28.51 11.53 12.55
C PHE A 285 29.12 12.89 12.95
N ASN A 286 28.73 13.46 14.10
CA ASN A 286 29.46 14.53 14.79
C ASN A 286 30.31 14.02 15.97
N SER A 287 30.28 12.73 16.28
CA SER A 287 31.19 12.13 17.26
C SER A 287 32.64 12.14 16.74
N PRO A 288 33.67 11.94 17.59
CA PRO A 288 35.06 11.82 17.13
C PRO A 288 35.20 10.83 15.95
N LEU A 289 35.94 11.22 14.91
CA LEU A 289 35.98 10.52 13.62
C LEU A 289 36.34 9.03 13.75
N ASP A 290 37.25 8.69 14.67
CA ASP A 290 37.71 7.33 14.97
C ASP A 290 36.65 6.44 15.62
N LYS A 291 35.56 7.02 16.11
CA LYS A 291 34.42 6.32 16.75
C LYS A 291 33.19 6.26 15.88
N GLN A 292 33.21 6.90 14.72
CA GLN A 292 32.08 6.90 13.81
C GLN A 292 32.00 5.57 13.06
N PRO A 293 30.80 5.15 12.64
CA PRO A 293 30.66 4.10 11.64
C PRO A 293 31.43 4.46 10.36
N SER A 294 31.94 3.45 9.66
CA SER A 294 32.59 3.63 8.35
C SER A 294 31.58 4.04 7.27
N GLY A 295 30.30 3.75 7.47
CA GLY A 295 29.25 3.99 6.49
C GLY A 295 27.85 3.65 6.98
N LEU A 296 26.95 3.50 6.02
CA LEU A 296 25.54 3.15 6.21
C LEU A 296 25.24 1.83 5.49
N CYS A 297 24.38 1.01 6.08
CA CYS A 297 23.79 -0.16 5.42
C CYS A 297 22.26 -0.09 5.54
N ASP A 298 21.56 0.09 4.41
CA ASP A 298 20.10 0.14 4.36
C ASP A 298 19.53 -1.21 3.91
N MET A 299 18.91 -1.94 4.83
CA MET A 299 18.23 -3.20 4.53
C MET A 299 16.78 -2.92 4.11
N GLY A 300 16.39 -3.44 2.95
CA GLY A 300 15.17 -3.08 2.22
C GLY A 300 15.28 -1.71 1.57
N CYS A 301 16.39 -1.45 0.85
CA CYS A 301 16.72 -0.13 0.34
C CYS A 301 15.72 0.41 -0.70
N GLY A 302 14.89 -0.43 -1.31
CA GLY A 302 13.81 0.01 -2.20
C GLY A 302 14.36 0.74 -3.43
N ASN A 303 14.21 2.07 -3.47
CA ASN A 303 14.78 2.91 -4.54
C ASN A 303 16.00 3.73 -4.09
N GLY A 304 16.58 3.44 -2.92
CA GLY A 304 17.74 4.12 -2.38
C GLY A 304 17.49 5.49 -1.75
N ALA A 305 16.23 5.98 -1.72
CA ALA A 305 15.94 7.35 -1.30
C ALA A 305 16.31 7.63 0.16
N LEU A 306 16.19 6.66 1.07
CA LEU A 306 16.64 6.82 2.45
C LEU A 306 18.16 6.97 2.50
N LEU A 307 18.88 6.05 1.86
CA LEU A 307 20.34 6.02 1.88
C LEU A 307 20.94 7.31 1.29
N LEU A 308 20.39 7.82 0.18
CA LEU A 308 20.78 9.11 -0.42
C LEU A 308 20.46 10.30 0.48
N HIS A 309 19.28 10.31 1.11
CA HIS A 309 18.91 11.37 2.04
C HIS A 309 19.87 11.44 3.24
N LEU A 310 20.16 10.29 3.87
CA LEU A 310 21.07 10.25 5.02
C LEU A 310 22.50 10.59 4.61
N SER A 311 22.97 10.16 3.43
CA SER A 311 24.31 10.51 2.96
C SER A 311 24.45 12.02 2.72
N GLU A 312 23.41 12.68 2.19
CA GLU A 312 23.39 14.13 2.00
C GLU A 312 23.35 14.89 3.34
N VAL A 313 22.62 14.38 4.33
CA VAL A 313 22.65 14.95 5.71
C VAL A 313 24.05 14.83 6.30
N ILE A 314 24.73 13.68 6.15
CA ILE A 314 26.11 13.50 6.62
C ILE A 314 27.04 14.48 5.93
N LYS A 315 26.98 14.55 4.61
CA LYS A 315 27.84 15.41 3.78
C LYS A 315 27.68 16.90 4.11
N SER A 316 26.46 17.37 4.25
CA SER A 316 26.15 18.81 4.40
C SER A 316 26.19 19.31 5.84
N SER A 317 25.94 18.44 6.83
CA SER A 317 25.55 18.88 8.18
C SER A 317 26.29 18.17 9.32
N THR A 318 27.42 17.50 9.06
CA THR A 318 28.18 16.78 10.09
C THR A 318 29.69 16.98 9.99
N LEU A 319 30.41 16.68 11.08
CA LEU A 319 31.87 16.67 11.14
C LEU A 319 32.46 15.70 10.11
N ARG A 320 31.82 14.53 9.90
CA ARG A 320 32.22 13.57 8.88
C ARG A 320 32.20 14.17 7.48
N GLY A 321 31.18 14.97 7.15
CA GLY A 321 31.03 15.65 5.87
C GLY A 321 32.22 16.55 5.52
N GLN A 322 32.88 17.13 6.54
CA GLN A 322 34.07 17.97 6.38
C GLN A 322 35.37 17.15 6.15
N HIS A 323 35.32 15.83 6.31
CA HIS A 323 36.49 14.94 6.31
C HIS A 323 36.34 13.74 5.36
N LEU A 324 35.42 13.79 4.38
CA LEU A 324 35.15 12.66 3.48
C LEU A 324 36.35 12.20 2.66
N GLU A 325 37.34 13.07 2.39
CA GLU A 325 38.58 12.67 1.70
C GLU A 325 39.45 11.72 2.53
N THR A 326 39.45 11.89 3.86
CA THR A 326 40.26 11.06 4.78
C THR A 326 39.45 9.94 5.41
N HIS A 327 38.13 10.13 5.51
CA HIS A 327 37.17 9.19 6.07
C HIS A 327 36.01 9.05 5.07
N PRO A 328 36.18 8.31 3.97
CA PRO A 328 35.11 8.13 2.98
C PRO A 328 33.91 7.42 3.59
N LEU A 329 32.71 7.64 3.04
CA LEU A 329 31.47 7.04 3.53
C LEU A 329 31.09 5.84 2.68
N GLU A 330 31.08 4.65 3.25
CA GLU A 330 30.57 3.45 2.57
C GLU A 330 29.03 3.47 2.56
N LEU A 331 28.43 3.27 1.39
CA LEU A 331 26.97 3.22 1.24
C LEU A 331 26.57 1.84 0.71
N VAL A 332 25.91 1.04 1.54
CA VAL A 332 25.45 -0.30 1.17
C VAL A 332 23.93 -0.33 1.13
N GLY A 333 23.36 -0.58 -0.05
CA GLY A 333 21.93 -0.89 -0.21
C GLY A 333 21.73 -2.40 -0.30
N ALA A 334 20.91 -2.97 0.58
CA ALA A 334 20.56 -4.37 0.56
C ALA A 334 19.05 -4.54 0.34
N ASP A 335 18.66 -5.46 -0.54
CA ASP A 335 17.25 -5.78 -0.78
C ASP A 335 17.11 -7.23 -1.27
N PHE A 336 16.05 -7.91 -0.85
CA PHE A 336 15.75 -9.26 -1.30
C PHE A 336 15.15 -9.29 -2.71
N ASN A 337 14.67 -8.14 -3.21
CA ASN A 337 14.06 -7.97 -4.52
C ASN A 337 15.04 -7.34 -5.52
N GLN A 338 15.25 -8.02 -6.65
CA GLN A 338 16.18 -7.58 -7.70
C GLN A 338 15.77 -6.26 -8.38
N GLU A 339 14.46 -6.02 -8.58
CA GLU A 339 13.97 -4.79 -9.21
C GLU A 339 14.25 -3.56 -8.33
N ALA A 340 14.18 -3.72 -7.00
CA ALA A 340 14.56 -2.69 -6.05
C ALA A 340 16.06 -2.37 -6.11
N LEU A 341 16.92 -3.38 -6.20
CA LEU A 341 18.36 -3.16 -6.37
C LEU A 341 18.68 -2.42 -7.68
N ILE A 342 18.02 -2.77 -8.78
CA ILE A 342 18.16 -2.05 -10.06
C ILE A 342 17.70 -0.59 -9.92
N ALA A 343 16.53 -0.36 -9.33
CA ALA A 343 16.00 0.98 -9.12
C ALA A 343 16.92 1.83 -8.22
N THR A 344 17.50 1.23 -7.18
CA THR A 344 18.48 1.86 -6.29
C THR A 344 19.75 2.24 -7.07
N ALA A 345 20.32 1.30 -7.84
CA ALA A 345 21.52 1.54 -8.63
C ALA A 345 21.32 2.65 -9.68
N ASP A 346 20.19 2.64 -10.38
CA ASP A 346 19.85 3.67 -11.37
C ASP A 346 19.68 5.04 -10.71
N HIS A 347 19.08 5.12 -9.52
CA HIS A 347 18.90 6.36 -8.78
C HIS A 347 20.25 6.91 -8.28
N PHE A 348 21.12 6.06 -7.72
CA PHE A 348 22.47 6.46 -7.31
C PHE A 348 23.30 6.98 -8.48
N LYS A 349 23.23 6.29 -9.64
CA LYS A 349 23.88 6.73 -10.87
C LYS A 349 23.37 8.08 -11.36
N GLN A 350 22.06 8.34 -11.26
CA GLN A 350 21.46 9.63 -11.63
C GLN A 350 21.93 10.77 -10.71
N GLU A 351 22.08 10.49 -9.42
CA GLU A 351 22.56 11.47 -8.43
C GLU A 351 24.10 11.58 -8.39
N GLY A 352 24.82 10.75 -9.14
CA GLY A 352 26.29 10.76 -9.19
C GLY A 352 26.93 10.30 -7.89
N VAL A 353 26.30 9.36 -7.17
CA VAL A 353 26.76 8.81 -5.89
C VAL A 353 27.18 7.36 -6.08
N ASP A 354 28.34 6.99 -5.53
CA ASP A 354 28.80 5.61 -5.51
C ASP A 354 28.13 4.82 -4.36
N GLY A 355 27.87 3.54 -4.60
CA GLY A 355 27.27 2.66 -3.61
C GLY A 355 27.47 1.18 -3.96
N HIS A 356 27.31 0.33 -2.96
CA HIS A 356 27.37 -1.12 -3.07
C HIS A 356 25.97 -1.69 -2.94
N PHE A 357 25.51 -2.47 -3.92
CA PHE A 357 24.15 -3.00 -3.94
C PHE A 357 24.20 -4.52 -3.94
N ILE A 358 23.56 -5.12 -2.93
CA ILE A 358 23.67 -6.56 -2.68
C ILE A 358 22.31 -7.17 -2.34
N TRP A 359 22.14 -8.44 -2.68
CA TRP A 359 20.98 -9.18 -2.24
C TRP A 359 21.04 -9.38 -0.71
N GLY A 360 19.90 -9.25 -0.02
CA GLY A 360 19.83 -9.59 1.40
C GLY A 360 18.41 -9.68 1.94
N ASP A 361 18.22 -10.52 2.95
CA ASP A 361 16.94 -10.70 3.65
C ASP A 361 17.03 -10.14 5.08
N ILE A 362 16.04 -9.35 5.48
CA ILE A 362 15.92 -8.86 6.86
C ILE A 362 15.82 -9.98 7.89
N GLY A 363 15.35 -11.16 7.47
CA GLY A 363 15.28 -12.37 8.29
C GLY A 363 16.62 -13.08 8.49
N ASP A 364 17.68 -12.73 7.75
CA ASP A 364 18.99 -13.40 7.77
C ASP A 364 20.16 -12.37 7.77
N PRO A 365 20.37 -11.66 8.88
CA PRO A 365 21.44 -10.65 8.99
C PRO A 365 22.85 -11.27 8.95
N ASP A 366 22.99 -12.54 9.31
CA ASP A 366 24.27 -13.25 9.29
C ASP A 366 24.72 -13.49 7.84
N GLN A 367 23.81 -13.96 6.98
CA GLN A 367 24.09 -14.12 5.56
C GLN A 367 24.43 -12.78 4.89
N LEU A 368 23.68 -11.71 5.21
CA LEU A 368 24.00 -10.36 4.73
C LEU A 368 25.43 -9.94 5.12
N ALA A 369 25.83 -10.16 6.37
CA ALA A 369 27.16 -9.81 6.84
C ALA A 369 28.27 -10.57 6.09
N MET A 370 28.06 -11.86 5.84
CA MET A 370 29.00 -12.69 5.07
C MET A 370 29.12 -12.22 3.62
N ASP A 371 28.00 -11.89 2.99
CA ASP A 371 27.96 -11.49 1.59
C ASP A 371 28.60 -10.11 1.37
N ILE A 372 28.32 -9.12 2.22
CA ILE A 372 28.97 -7.80 2.18
C ILE A 372 30.48 -7.96 2.32
N TRP A 373 30.93 -8.78 3.28
CA TRP A 373 32.35 -9.04 3.49
C TRP A 373 33.01 -9.70 2.26
N ARG A 374 32.37 -10.74 1.71
CA ARG A 374 32.93 -11.48 0.58
C ARG A 374 33.02 -10.65 -0.70
N VAL A 375 32.02 -9.82 -0.98
CA VAL A 375 31.92 -9.08 -2.25
C VAL A 375 32.62 -7.72 -2.18
N HIS A 376 32.49 -7.02 -1.06
CA HIS A 376 32.94 -5.63 -0.92
C HIS A 376 34.07 -5.45 0.10
N ASN A 377 34.45 -6.50 0.84
CA ASN A 377 35.46 -6.43 1.91
C ASN A 377 35.11 -5.41 3.01
N ILE A 378 33.81 -5.22 3.26
CA ILE A 378 33.28 -4.33 4.30
C ILE A 378 32.64 -5.20 5.39
N ARG A 379 32.88 -4.88 6.66
CA ARG A 379 32.21 -5.59 7.77
C ARG A 379 30.91 -4.87 8.10
N LEU A 380 29.80 -5.62 8.14
CA LEU A 380 28.50 -5.06 8.52
C LEU A 380 28.54 -4.36 9.89
N GLY A 381 29.31 -4.89 10.84
CA GLY A 381 29.48 -4.31 12.18
C GLY A 381 30.22 -2.97 12.23
N ASP A 382 30.93 -2.59 11.16
CA ASP A 382 31.57 -1.27 11.05
C ASP A 382 30.61 -0.21 10.48
N LEU A 383 29.47 -0.64 9.91
CA LEU A 383 28.44 0.22 9.35
C LEU A 383 27.33 0.51 10.37
N MET A 384 26.66 1.65 10.21
CA MET A 384 25.40 1.89 10.88
C MET A 384 24.27 1.29 10.05
N SER A 385 23.68 0.20 10.55
CA SER A 385 22.50 -0.40 9.92
C SER A 385 21.27 0.47 10.10
N VAL A 386 20.62 0.79 8.99
CA VAL A 386 19.35 1.53 8.92
C VAL A 386 18.34 0.71 8.13
N ARG A 387 17.06 1.00 8.34
CA ARG A 387 15.95 0.48 7.54
C ARG A 387 14.71 1.30 7.81
N SER A 388 13.81 1.37 6.84
CA SER A 388 12.51 2.02 7.02
C SER A 388 11.37 1.08 6.63
N PHE A 389 10.42 0.89 7.55
CA PHE A 389 9.18 0.16 7.31
C PHE A 389 9.36 -1.27 6.75
N LEU A 390 10.35 -2.03 7.23
CA LEU A 390 10.63 -3.38 6.70
C LEU A 390 10.31 -4.54 7.65
N ASP A 391 10.49 -4.39 8.96
CA ASP A 391 10.38 -5.51 9.93
C ASP A 391 9.00 -6.20 9.89
N HIS A 392 7.94 -5.46 9.54
CA HIS A 392 6.58 -5.96 9.40
C HIS A 392 6.36 -6.79 8.12
N ASN A 393 7.24 -6.66 7.12
CA ASN A 393 7.17 -7.33 5.82
C ASN A 393 8.16 -8.50 5.68
N ARG A 394 8.87 -8.87 6.76
CA ARG A 394 9.74 -10.06 6.77
C ARG A 394 8.93 -11.33 6.53
N ILE A 395 9.60 -12.38 6.04
CA ILE A 395 9.00 -13.71 5.99
C ILE A 395 8.71 -14.18 7.42
N PHE A 396 7.45 -14.51 7.68
CA PHE A 396 7.03 -14.98 9.01
C PHE A 396 7.60 -16.37 9.30
N ASN A 397 8.31 -16.49 10.42
CA ASN A 397 8.71 -17.75 11.03
C ASN A 397 7.93 -17.96 12.33
N ARG A 398 7.56 -19.21 12.62
CA ARG A 398 6.94 -19.54 13.90
C ARG A 398 7.93 -19.30 15.04
N PRO A 399 7.46 -18.86 16.22
CA PRO A 399 8.30 -18.79 17.41
C PRO A 399 8.96 -20.15 17.69
N ILE A 400 10.26 -20.14 17.93
CA ILE A 400 11.04 -21.33 18.32
C ILE A 400 11.26 -21.43 19.84
N ILE A 401 10.91 -20.37 20.58
CA ILE A 401 11.03 -20.29 22.03
C ILE A 401 9.67 -19.84 22.57
N ASP A 402 9.19 -20.52 23.62
CA ASP A 402 8.02 -20.08 24.38
C ASP A 402 8.31 -18.73 25.03
N ARG A 403 7.44 -17.74 24.77
CA ARG A 403 7.59 -16.43 25.39
C ARG A 403 7.16 -16.51 26.85
N PRO A 404 8.00 -16.07 27.81
CA PRO A 404 7.66 -16.09 29.22
C PRO A 404 6.52 -15.12 29.59
N ASP A 405 6.29 -14.10 28.77
CA ASP A 405 5.30 -13.06 29.04
C ASP A 405 3.91 -13.37 28.46
N LYS A 406 2.86 -12.95 29.17
CA LYS A 406 1.49 -12.92 28.65
C LYS A 406 1.36 -11.87 27.54
N ALA A 407 1.70 -12.24 26.31
CA ALA A 407 1.54 -11.39 25.15
C ALA A 407 0.06 -11.02 24.95
N ILE A 408 -0.21 -9.74 24.67
CA ILE A 408 -1.54 -9.25 24.29
C ILE A 408 -1.55 -9.11 22.77
N SER A 409 -2.53 -9.72 22.12
CA SER A 409 -2.79 -9.55 20.69
C SER A 409 -4.25 -9.24 20.47
N THR A 410 -4.52 -8.42 19.46
CA THR A 410 -5.90 -8.24 18.96
C THR A 410 -6.30 -9.33 17.98
N GLY A 411 -5.43 -10.31 17.72
CA GLY A 411 -5.61 -11.40 16.75
C GLY A 411 -5.64 -10.89 15.32
N ALA A 412 -4.75 -9.96 14.94
CA ALA A 412 -4.77 -9.31 13.62
C ALA A 412 -4.03 -10.08 12.52
N PHE A 413 -3.09 -10.94 12.90
CA PHE A 413 -2.14 -11.53 11.97
C PHE A 413 -2.63 -12.88 11.44
N SER A 414 -2.25 -13.16 10.20
CA SER A 414 -2.52 -14.42 9.51
C SER A 414 -1.31 -14.83 8.69
N PHE A 415 -1.09 -16.13 8.54
CA PHE A 415 -0.06 -16.67 7.67
C PHE A 415 -0.68 -17.70 6.73
N ARG A 416 -0.61 -17.45 5.41
CA ARG A 416 -1.15 -18.34 4.37
C ARG A 416 -2.57 -18.84 4.63
N GLY A 417 -3.43 -17.93 5.08
CA GLY A 417 -4.84 -18.20 5.39
C GLY A 417 -5.12 -18.72 6.80
N GLU A 418 -4.10 -19.16 7.53
CA GLU A 418 -4.22 -19.54 8.94
C GLU A 418 -4.23 -18.30 9.83
N ARG A 419 -5.17 -18.21 10.76
CA ARG A 419 -5.18 -17.19 11.81
C ARG A 419 -4.11 -17.50 12.84
N LEU A 420 -3.23 -16.55 13.12
CA LEU A 420 -2.20 -16.72 14.14
C LEU A 420 -2.81 -16.45 15.52
N LYS A 421 -2.84 -17.50 16.35
CA LYS A 421 -3.31 -17.48 17.74
C LYS A 421 -2.19 -17.07 18.69
N LEU A 422 -2.56 -16.56 19.86
CA LEU A 422 -1.65 -16.23 20.95
C LEU A 422 -1.09 -17.46 21.63
N ARG A 423 -1.89 -18.54 21.73
CA ARG A 423 -1.53 -19.81 22.33
C ARG A 423 -1.53 -20.94 21.30
#